data_AF-A0A3D3RGL9-F1
#
_entry.id   AF-A0A3D3RGL9-F1
#
_cell.length_a   1.000
_cell.length_b   1.000
_cell.length_c   1.000
_cell.angle_alpha   90.00
_cell.angle_beta   90.00
_cell.angle_gamma   90.00
#
_symmetry.space_group_name_H-M   'P 1'
#
loop_
_entity.id
_entity.type
_entity.pdbx_description
1 polymer ?
#
loop_
_entity_poly.entity_id
_entity_poly.type
_entity_poly.pdbx_seq_one_letter_code
_entity_poly.pdbx_strand_id
1 'polypeptide(L)'
;MVKRIQLPVVLGMVLLMCSTSVAPVNGTPKKGPMTILSLKKDAPQVDLFEGIEDHQLGARVYPMSAYSSSVFISNLTKEPLTVKVPAAVSSVHILAQAGPNPGLLQTLQGGSQTQVGDSQAVGGNLNPVGNNQNIDFNGLFTIPPEQTVKLKLSSVCLEHGKPCPSSLKIYELRPIESQVKDKALVLVLQKFNPKRDDLEMVQAIAWHLSSHLGWQELASKKKHQIVGGGVPYFTPAQLIAAKKIVEVARIESHKLAAREKNSFPESKMDSDKSPVLSRVRQDRR
;
A
#
# COMPACT_ATOMS: atom_id res chain seq x y z
N MET A 1 -58.24 26.47 52.53
CA MET A 1 -59.17 27.08 51.54
C MET A 1 -58.61 26.84 50.15
N VAL A 2 -59.38 26.15 49.31
CA VAL A 2 -59.06 25.76 47.94
C VAL A 2 -59.16 26.98 47.02
N LYS A 3 -58.16 27.24 46.17
CA LYS A 3 -58.32 28.08 44.97
C LYS A 3 -57.45 27.59 43.82
N ARG A 4 -58.12 27.35 42.69
CA ARG A 4 -57.64 26.91 41.37
C ARG A 4 -56.89 28.02 40.65
N ILE A 5 -55.79 27.72 39.95
CA ILE A 5 -55.20 28.52 38.86
C ILE A 5 -54.50 27.54 37.89
N GLN A 6 -55.21 27.06 36.86
CA GLN A 6 -55.11 27.43 35.43
C GLN A 6 -53.84 26.99 34.69
N LEU A 7 -54.05 26.12 33.68
CA LEU A 7 -53.13 25.74 32.59
C LEU A 7 -52.99 26.91 31.58
N PRO A 8 -51.83 27.08 30.94
CA PRO A 8 -51.77 26.90 29.48
C PRO A 8 -50.49 26.14 29.02
N VAL A 9 -50.60 25.14 28.14
CA VAL A 9 -50.49 25.18 26.66
C VAL A 9 -49.06 25.45 26.13
N VAL A 10 -48.42 24.35 25.70
CA VAL A 10 -47.67 24.11 24.44
C VAL A 10 -46.60 25.12 23.99
N LEU A 11 -45.34 24.67 23.95
CA LEU A 11 -44.52 24.81 22.74
C LEU A 11 -43.55 23.64 22.60
N GLY A 12 -43.74 22.87 21.52
CA GLY A 12 -42.97 21.66 21.23
C GLY A 12 -41.53 21.97 20.85
N MET A 13 -40.60 21.35 21.56
CA MET A 13 -39.18 21.33 21.22
C MET A 13 -38.94 20.19 20.24
N VAL A 14 -38.98 20.51 18.94
CA VAL A 14 -38.55 19.60 17.87
C VAL A 14 -37.06 19.37 18.04
N LEU A 15 -36.71 18.21 18.58
CA LEU A 15 -35.34 17.71 18.68
C LEU A 15 -34.89 17.32 17.27
N LEU A 16 -34.25 18.25 16.57
CA LEU A 16 -33.58 17.98 15.30
C LEU A 16 -32.34 17.12 15.62
N MET A 17 -32.53 15.80 15.64
CA MET A 17 -31.46 14.81 15.62
C MET A 17 -30.76 14.91 14.27
N CYS A 18 -29.81 15.83 14.13
CA CYS A 18 -28.79 15.78 13.08
C CYS A 18 -27.92 14.56 13.35
N SER A 19 -28.35 13.41 12.85
CA SER A 19 -27.49 12.26 12.66
C SER A 19 -26.42 12.65 11.64
N THR A 20 -25.27 13.08 12.12
CA THR A 20 -24.06 13.19 11.31
C THR A 20 -23.64 11.77 10.96
N SER A 21 -24.22 11.21 9.90
CA SER A 21 -23.69 9.99 9.29
C SER A 21 -22.32 10.35 8.74
N VAL A 22 -21.27 9.95 9.45
CA VAL A 22 -19.91 10.01 8.93
C VAL A 22 -19.93 9.13 7.69
N ALA A 23 -19.80 9.74 6.51
CA ALA A 23 -19.76 9.00 5.27
C ALA A 23 -18.67 7.92 5.37
N PRO A 24 -18.97 6.65 5.04
CA PRO A 24 -17.98 5.60 5.11
C PRO A 24 -16.81 5.96 4.20
N VAL A 25 -15.58 5.87 4.73
CA VAL A 25 -14.36 6.02 3.92
C VAL A 25 -14.44 5.04 2.74
N ASN A 26 -14.08 5.50 1.53
CA ASN A 26 -14.10 4.67 0.32
C ASN A 26 -13.39 3.31 0.57
N GLY A 27 -14.01 2.22 0.09
CA GLY A 27 -13.51 0.85 0.32
C GLY A 27 -13.97 0.18 1.63
N THR A 28 -14.80 0.85 2.45
CA THR A 28 -15.47 0.19 3.57
C THR A 28 -16.53 -0.79 3.04
N PRO A 29 -16.51 -2.09 3.43
CA PRO A 29 -17.43 -3.07 2.88
C PRO A 29 -18.90 -2.71 3.18
N LYS A 30 -19.73 -2.55 2.15
CA LYS A 30 -21.19 -2.39 2.30
C LYS A 30 -21.91 -3.72 2.60
N LYS A 31 -21.33 -4.83 2.13
CA LYS A 31 -21.78 -6.22 2.33
C LYS A 31 -20.60 -7.03 2.89
N GLY A 32 -20.87 -8.24 3.41
CA GLY A 32 -19.83 -9.14 3.89
C GLY A 32 -18.73 -9.33 2.84
N PRO A 33 -17.44 -9.16 3.19
CA PRO A 33 -16.37 -9.19 2.22
C PRO A 33 -16.16 -10.63 1.71
N MET A 34 -16.02 -10.78 0.40
CA MET A 34 -15.71 -12.07 -0.21
C MET A 34 -14.21 -12.38 -0.07
N THR A 35 -13.91 -13.64 0.17
CA THR A 35 -12.54 -14.17 0.25
C THR A 35 -12.20 -15.08 -0.92
N ILE A 36 -13.22 -15.52 -1.66
CA ILE A 36 -13.11 -16.37 -2.86
C ILE A 36 -12.82 -15.49 -4.06
N LEU A 37 -11.67 -15.74 -4.69
CA LEU A 37 -11.25 -15.05 -5.91
C LEU A 37 -11.63 -15.89 -7.12
N SER A 38 -12.08 -15.22 -8.17
CA SER A 38 -12.39 -15.83 -9.47
C SER A 38 -11.87 -14.93 -10.57
N LEU A 39 -11.56 -15.48 -11.74
CA LEU A 39 -11.17 -14.69 -12.90
C LEU A 39 -12.18 -14.93 -14.03
N LYS A 40 -12.84 -13.87 -14.47
CA LYS A 40 -13.73 -13.88 -15.64
C LYS A 40 -12.98 -13.33 -16.84
N LYS A 41 -12.99 -14.09 -17.94
CA LYS A 41 -12.27 -13.73 -19.17
C LYS A 41 -12.86 -12.49 -19.87
N ASP A 42 -14.16 -12.28 -19.72
CA ASP A 42 -14.91 -11.27 -20.49
C ASP A 42 -15.21 -9.98 -19.70
N ALA A 43 -14.72 -9.88 -18.46
CA ALA A 43 -14.91 -8.68 -17.64
C ALA A 43 -13.84 -7.63 -17.99
N PRO A 44 -14.20 -6.33 -18.06
CA PRO A 44 -13.24 -5.25 -18.23
C PRO A 44 -12.09 -5.36 -17.21
N GLN A 45 -10.87 -5.05 -17.65
CA GLN A 45 -9.69 -5.10 -16.81
C GLN A 45 -9.20 -3.69 -16.50
N VAL A 46 -8.83 -3.44 -15.25
CA VAL A 46 -8.24 -2.18 -14.79
C VAL A 46 -7.05 -2.46 -13.86
N ASP A 47 -6.02 -1.61 -13.91
CA ASP A 47 -4.95 -1.64 -12.92
C ASP A 47 -5.47 -1.09 -11.57
N LEU A 48 -5.02 -1.67 -10.45
CA LEU A 48 -5.58 -1.38 -9.12
C LEU A 48 -5.60 0.11 -8.79
N PHE A 49 -4.49 0.81 -9.05
CA PHE A 49 -4.36 2.22 -8.68
C PHE A 49 -5.09 3.16 -9.66
N GLU A 50 -5.10 2.83 -10.95
CA GLU A 50 -5.91 3.53 -11.96
C GLU A 50 -7.41 3.42 -11.61
N GLY A 51 -7.88 2.23 -11.28
CA GLY A 51 -9.27 2.04 -10.86
C GLY A 51 -9.65 2.77 -9.57
N ILE A 52 -8.69 2.98 -8.65
CA ILE A 52 -8.90 3.79 -7.43
C ILE A 52 -8.99 5.28 -7.79
N GLU A 53 -8.13 5.75 -8.68
CA GLU A 53 -8.09 7.13 -9.17
C GLU A 53 -9.37 7.49 -9.94
N ASP A 54 -9.83 6.59 -10.82
CA ASP A 54 -11.06 6.72 -11.61
C ASP A 54 -12.36 6.48 -10.80
N HIS A 55 -12.24 6.26 -9.49
CA HIS A 55 -13.36 5.95 -8.59
C HIS A 55 -14.19 4.72 -8.98
N GLN A 56 -13.63 3.81 -9.80
CA GLN A 56 -14.22 2.52 -10.12
C GLN A 56 -14.01 1.52 -8.97
N LEU A 57 -12.91 1.69 -8.24
CA LEU A 57 -12.52 0.89 -7.08
C LEU A 57 -12.41 1.75 -5.83
N GLY A 58 -12.76 1.19 -4.68
CA GLY A 58 -12.45 1.73 -3.36
C GLY A 58 -11.47 0.81 -2.64
N ALA A 59 -10.48 1.37 -1.94
CA ALA A 59 -9.53 0.57 -1.16
C ALA A 59 -9.44 1.07 0.28
N ARG A 60 -9.54 0.14 1.23
CA ARG A 60 -9.37 0.44 2.66
C ARG A 60 -8.38 -0.52 3.31
N VAL A 61 -7.40 0.03 4.03
CA VAL A 61 -6.40 -0.75 4.75
C VAL A 61 -6.67 -0.69 6.25
N TYR A 62 -6.65 -1.86 6.89
CA TYR A 62 -6.72 -2.03 8.33
C TYR A 62 -5.44 -2.74 8.82
N PRO A 63 -4.47 -1.97 9.33
CA PRO A 63 -3.26 -2.55 9.87
C PRO A 63 -3.54 -3.35 11.15
N MET A 64 -2.87 -4.49 11.27
CA MET A 64 -2.89 -5.30 12.49
C MET A 64 -1.51 -5.28 13.16
N SER A 65 -0.44 -5.26 12.37
CA SER A 65 0.94 -5.16 12.84
C SER A 65 1.85 -4.67 11.71
N ALA A 66 3.15 -4.53 12.01
CA ALA A 66 4.21 -4.34 11.03
C ALA A 66 4.18 -5.36 9.88
N TYR A 67 3.67 -6.56 10.13
CA TYR A 67 3.78 -7.69 9.20
C TYR A 67 2.47 -8.06 8.50
N SER A 68 1.34 -7.49 8.94
CA SER A 68 0.04 -7.91 8.44
C SER A 68 -0.97 -6.76 8.48
N SER A 69 -1.63 -6.53 7.35
CA SER A 69 -2.81 -5.68 7.26
C SER A 69 -3.93 -6.41 6.50
N SER A 70 -5.18 -6.16 6.88
CA SER A 70 -6.33 -6.53 6.04
C SER A 70 -6.58 -5.41 5.03
N VAL A 71 -6.69 -5.76 3.76
CA VAL A 71 -6.98 -4.80 2.68
C VAL A 71 -8.31 -5.17 2.05
N PHE A 72 -9.21 -4.20 1.97
CA PHE A 72 -10.52 -4.36 1.36
C PHE A 72 -10.55 -3.59 0.06
N ILE A 73 -10.87 -4.28 -1.04
CA ILE A 73 -10.98 -3.70 -2.38
C ILE A 73 -12.43 -3.86 -2.83
N SER A 74 -13.12 -2.74 -2.99
CA SER A 74 -14.54 -2.67 -3.37
C SER A 74 -14.66 -2.29 -4.84
N ASN A 75 -15.46 -3.04 -5.60
CA ASN A 75 -15.95 -2.59 -6.89
C ASN A 75 -17.11 -1.61 -6.66
N LEU A 76 -16.95 -0.37 -7.12
CA LEU A 76 -17.94 0.69 -6.98
C LEU A 76 -18.87 0.80 -8.19
N THR A 77 -18.63 0.00 -9.23
CA THR A 77 -19.42 -0.06 -10.46
C THR A 77 -20.54 -1.08 -10.39
N LYS A 78 -21.43 -1.04 -11.38
CA LYS A 78 -22.56 -1.97 -11.56
C LYS A 78 -22.21 -3.19 -12.41
N GLU A 79 -20.97 -3.27 -12.90
CA GLU A 79 -20.49 -4.34 -13.78
C GLU A 79 -19.32 -5.10 -13.12
N PRO A 80 -19.11 -6.38 -13.44
CA PRO A 80 -17.95 -7.11 -12.92
C PRO A 80 -16.66 -6.48 -13.44
N LEU A 81 -15.68 -6.30 -12.57
CA LEU A 81 -14.42 -5.63 -12.89
C LEU A 81 -13.24 -6.52 -12.51
N THR A 82 -12.36 -6.80 -13.48
CA THR A 82 -11.12 -7.53 -13.28
C THR A 82 -10.03 -6.55 -12.86
N VAL A 83 -9.44 -6.78 -11.70
CA VAL A 83 -8.43 -5.91 -11.11
C VAL A 83 -7.06 -6.55 -11.25
N LYS A 84 -6.10 -5.78 -11.75
CA LYS A 84 -4.68 -6.12 -11.79
C LYS A 84 -3.94 -5.45 -10.64
N VAL A 85 -3.48 -6.27 -9.71
CA VAL A 85 -2.73 -5.87 -8.53
C VAL A 85 -1.23 -5.98 -8.83
N PRO A 86 -0.44 -4.93 -8.56
CA PRO A 86 1.00 -5.00 -8.75
C PRO A 86 1.64 -5.94 -7.73
N ALA A 87 2.83 -6.45 -8.06
CA ALA A 87 3.54 -7.40 -7.22
C ALA A 87 3.76 -6.87 -5.80
N ALA A 88 4.07 -5.58 -5.64
CA ALA A 88 4.22 -4.92 -4.35
C ALA A 88 3.40 -3.63 -4.26
N VAL A 89 2.93 -3.34 -3.05
CA VAL A 89 2.18 -2.14 -2.70
C VAL A 89 2.69 -1.57 -1.38
N SER A 90 2.34 -0.32 -1.11
CA SER A 90 2.58 0.33 0.19
C SER A 90 1.26 0.75 0.84
N SER A 91 1.27 0.84 2.16
CA SER A 91 0.17 1.37 2.96
C SER A 91 0.70 2.48 3.84
N VAL A 92 0.13 3.68 3.68
CA VAL A 92 0.59 4.90 4.35
C VAL A 92 -0.51 5.51 5.19
N HIS A 93 -0.12 6.10 6.31
CA HIS A 93 -1.05 6.82 7.17
C HIS A 93 -1.44 8.15 6.54
N ILE A 94 -2.74 8.44 6.44
CA ILE A 94 -3.23 9.75 6.02
C ILE A 94 -3.43 10.65 7.24
N LEU A 95 -2.81 11.82 7.25
CA LEU A 95 -2.91 12.81 8.34
C LEU A 95 -4.23 13.62 8.31
N ALA A 96 -5.09 13.37 7.33
CA ALA A 96 -6.20 14.24 6.92
C ALA A 96 -7.48 14.18 7.80
N GLN A 97 -7.38 13.87 9.09
CA GLN A 97 -8.53 14.02 10.02
C GLN A 97 -8.25 14.93 11.23
N ALA A 98 -7.22 15.77 11.13
CA ALA A 98 -7.20 17.01 11.90
C ALA A 98 -8.23 17.99 11.30
N GLY A 99 -9.47 17.96 11.78
CA GLY A 99 -10.41 19.07 11.57
C GLY A 99 -9.79 20.38 12.09
N PRO A 100 -10.33 21.56 11.74
CA PRO A 100 -9.64 22.86 11.89
C PRO A 100 -9.31 23.31 13.34
N ASN A 101 -9.47 22.48 14.37
CA ASN A 101 -9.02 22.75 15.73
C ASN A 101 -8.72 21.47 16.54
N PRO A 102 -7.67 20.69 16.23
CA PRO A 102 -7.27 19.55 17.05
C PRO A 102 -6.50 19.99 18.31
N GLY A 103 -5.89 21.19 18.27
CA GLY A 103 -5.02 21.69 19.32
C GLY A 103 -5.77 22.20 20.56
N LEU A 104 -6.99 22.72 20.41
CA LEU A 104 -7.67 23.42 21.50
C LEU A 104 -8.33 22.46 22.51
N LEU A 105 -8.83 21.31 22.04
CA LEU A 105 -9.47 20.33 22.92
C LEU A 105 -8.43 19.48 23.69
N GLN A 106 -7.27 19.22 23.07
CA GLN A 106 -6.18 18.46 23.69
C GLN A 106 -5.49 19.24 24.82
N THR A 107 -5.41 20.57 24.72
CA THR A 107 -4.82 21.43 25.76
C THR A 107 -5.71 21.62 26.99
N LEU A 108 -7.00 21.32 26.91
CA LEU A 108 -7.95 21.52 28.00
C LEU A 108 -8.15 20.29 28.90
N GLN A 109 -7.66 19.11 28.49
CA GLN A 109 -7.99 17.85 29.15
C GLN A 109 -6.80 17.13 29.82
N GLY A 110 -5.70 17.84 30.13
CA GLY A 110 -4.66 17.39 31.06
C GLY A 110 -4.07 15.99 30.84
N GLY A 111 -4.25 15.43 29.63
CA GLY A 111 -3.95 14.05 29.31
C GLY A 111 -2.57 13.92 28.70
N SER A 112 -1.89 12.85 29.09
CA SER A 112 -0.58 12.42 28.58
C SER A 112 -0.40 12.68 27.08
N GLN A 113 0.81 13.14 26.73
CA GLN A 113 1.27 13.31 25.36
C GLN A 113 1.12 11.99 24.58
N THR A 114 -0.02 11.78 23.94
CA THR A 114 -0.12 10.78 22.88
C THR A 114 0.73 11.31 21.74
N GLN A 115 1.88 10.69 21.53
CA GLN A 115 2.85 11.03 20.49
C GLN A 115 2.14 11.15 19.14
N VAL A 116 1.84 12.40 18.74
CA VAL A 116 1.34 12.75 17.41
C VAL A 116 2.53 12.68 16.46
N GLY A 117 3.05 11.47 16.26
CA GLY A 117 4.07 11.14 15.30
C GLY A 117 3.46 10.49 14.07
N ASP A 118 4.02 10.80 12.90
CA ASP A 118 3.72 10.12 11.65
C ASP A 118 3.79 8.61 11.85
N SER A 119 2.67 7.96 11.55
CA SER A 119 2.59 6.52 11.67
C SER A 119 3.43 5.84 10.60
N GLN A 120 4.01 4.70 10.95
CA GLN A 120 4.84 3.92 10.04
C GLN A 120 4.11 3.53 8.76
N ALA A 121 4.77 3.73 7.62
CA ALA A 121 4.36 3.14 6.35
C ALA A 121 4.85 1.69 6.25
N VAL A 122 4.04 0.83 5.64
CA VAL A 122 4.43 -0.57 5.39
C VAL A 122 4.43 -0.89 3.90
N GLY A 123 5.27 -1.81 3.48
CA GLY A 123 5.35 -2.27 2.09
C GLY A 123 5.42 -3.78 1.98
N GLY A 124 4.83 -4.35 0.93
CA GLY A 124 4.84 -5.78 0.67
C GLY A 124 3.76 -6.23 -0.32
N ASN A 125 3.34 -7.49 -0.23
CA ASN A 125 2.49 -8.12 -1.24
C ASN A 125 1.06 -8.37 -0.72
N LEU A 126 0.09 -8.19 -1.60
CA LEU A 126 -1.28 -8.61 -1.37
C LEU A 126 -1.43 -10.10 -1.66
N ASN A 127 -2.06 -10.82 -0.74
CA ASN A 127 -2.25 -12.26 -0.81
C ASN A 127 -3.72 -12.61 -0.55
N PRO A 128 -4.25 -13.67 -1.19
CA PRO A 128 -5.56 -14.22 -0.85
C PRO A 128 -5.63 -14.69 0.60
N VAL A 129 -6.83 -14.71 1.17
CA VAL A 129 -7.08 -15.18 2.54
C VAL A 129 -8.07 -16.36 2.56
N GLY A 130 -8.11 -17.08 3.68
CA GLY A 130 -9.01 -18.24 3.84
C GLY A 130 -8.66 -19.39 2.89
N ASN A 131 -9.68 -20.04 2.33
CA ASN A 131 -9.53 -21.25 1.51
C ASN A 131 -8.81 -21.03 0.16
N ASN A 132 -8.54 -19.77 -0.22
CA ASN A 132 -7.87 -19.41 -1.47
C ASN A 132 -6.37 -19.22 -1.32
N GLN A 133 -5.80 -19.53 -0.15
CA GLN A 133 -4.36 -19.46 0.06
C GLN A 133 -3.58 -20.42 -0.85
N ASN A 134 -4.20 -21.46 -1.41
CA ASN A 134 -3.55 -22.42 -2.32
C ASN A 134 -3.70 -22.09 -3.81
N ILE A 135 -4.33 -20.97 -4.16
CA ILE A 135 -4.41 -20.52 -5.56
C ILE A 135 -3.14 -19.73 -5.87
N ASP A 136 -2.51 -20.02 -7.02
CA ASP A 136 -1.43 -19.22 -7.56
C ASP A 136 -1.96 -17.82 -7.89
N PHE A 137 -1.72 -16.89 -6.97
CA PHE A 137 -2.19 -15.51 -7.07
C PHE A 137 -1.24 -14.72 -7.97
N ASN A 138 -1.60 -14.63 -9.25
CA ASN A 138 -0.86 -13.85 -10.24
C ASN A 138 -1.24 -12.36 -10.24
N GLY A 139 -1.87 -11.87 -9.16
CA GLY A 139 -2.31 -10.47 -9.05
C GLY A 139 -3.55 -10.12 -9.87
N LEU A 140 -4.24 -11.09 -10.49
CA LEU A 140 -5.45 -10.83 -11.30
C LEU A 140 -6.67 -11.54 -10.72
N PHE A 141 -7.75 -10.80 -10.51
CA PHE A 141 -9.04 -11.36 -10.09
C PHE A 141 -10.21 -10.44 -10.42
N THR A 142 -11.39 -11.01 -10.60
CA THR A 142 -12.64 -10.31 -10.87
C THR A 142 -13.44 -10.09 -9.59
N ILE A 143 -13.88 -8.85 -9.38
CA ILE A 143 -14.78 -8.44 -8.32
C ILE A 143 -16.18 -8.24 -8.91
N PRO A 144 -17.21 -8.94 -8.44
CA PRO A 144 -18.58 -8.71 -8.89
C PRO A 144 -19.06 -7.27 -8.59
N PRO A 145 -20.12 -6.81 -9.26
CA PRO A 145 -20.70 -5.49 -9.02
C PRO A 145 -20.97 -5.21 -7.54
N GLU A 146 -20.57 -4.04 -7.06
CA GLU A 146 -20.84 -3.56 -5.69
C GLU A 146 -20.32 -4.48 -4.56
N GLN A 147 -19.44 -5.43 -4.87
CA GLN A 147 -18.87 -6.36 -3.90
C GLN A 147 -17.48 -5.91 -3.44
N THR A 148 -17.06 -6.44 -2.29
CA THR A 148 -15.77 -6.13 -1.69
C THR A 148 -14.98 -7.40 -1.45
N VAL A 149 -13.76 -7.46 -1.96
CA VAL A 149 -12.80 -8.54 -1.71
C VAL A 149 -11.93 -8.17 -0.51
N LYS A 150 -11.64 -9.15 0.36
CA LYS A 150 -10.63 -9.04 1.41
C LYS A 150 -9.34 -9.75 0.99
N LEU A 151 -8.22 -9.03 1.02
CA LEU A 151 -6.87 -9.55 0.87
C LEU A 151 -6.05 -9.31 2.14
N LYS A 152 -4.94 -10.02 2.29
CA LYS A 152 -3.93 -9.77 3.32
C LYS A 152 -2.72 -9.11 2.69
N LEU A 153 -2.34 -7.94 3.19
CA LEU A 153 -1.05 -7.33 2.92
C LEU A 153 -0.02 -7.93 3.90
N SER A 154 0.83 -8.82 3.39
CA SER A 154 2.00 -9.30 4.12
C SER A 154 3.12 -8.30 3.86
N SER A 155 3.59 -7.63 4.91
CA SER A 155 4.40 -6.43 4.76
C SER A 155 5.53 -6.34 5.76
N VAL A 156 6.35 -5.30 5.63
CA VAL A 156 7.35 -4.87 6.62
C VAL A 156 7.28 -3.36 6.76
N CYS A 157 7.75 -2.84 7.89
CA CYS A 157 7.92 -1.40 8.12
C CYS A 157 8.96 -0.84 7.16
N LEU A 158 8.64 0.23 6.43
CA LEU A 158 9.56 0.83 5.46
C LEU A 158 10.60 1.73 6.14
N GLU A 159 10.28 2.27 7.31
CA GLU A 159 11.15 3.20 8.03
C GLU A 159 11.54 2.62 9.39
N HIS A 160 12.73 2.94 9.89
CA HIS A 160 13.11 2.57 11.25
C HIS A 160 12.68 3.67 12.24
N GLY A 161 12.25 3.28 13.45
CA GLY A 161 11.98 4.21 14.56
C GLY A 161 10.59 4.84 14.58
N LYS A 162 9.79 4.72 13.52
CA LYS A 162 8.38 5.14 13.56
C LYS A 162 7.50 4.12 14.29
N PRO A 163 6.43 4.56 14.98
CA PRO A 163 5.51 3.66 15.67
C PRO A 163 4.89 2.62 14.74
N CYS A 164 4.85 1.36 15.19
CA CYS A 164 4.20 0.24 14.48
C CYS A 164 2.78 0.65 14.02
N PRO A 165 2.36 0.29 12.79
CA PRO A 165 1.06 0.69 12.31
C PRO A 165 -0.07 0.09 13.17
N SER A 166 -1.12 0.88 13.41
CA SER A 166 -2.25 0.49 14.23
C SER A 166 -3.57 0.72 13.51
N SER A 167 -4.58 -0.08 13.87
CA SER A 167 -5.94 0.02 13.34
C SER A 167 -6.69 1.28 13.78
N LEU A 168 -6.17 2.02 14.77
CA LEU A 168 -6.75 3.28 15.25
C LEU A 168 -6.58 4.43 14.26
N LYS A 169 -5.66 4.28 13.32
CA LYS A 169 -5.26 5.28 12.35
C LYS A 169 -5.75 4.88 10.96
N ILE A 170 -5.99 5.87 10.09
CA ILE A 170 -6.52 5.62 8.74
C ILE A 170 -5.35 5.49 7.76
N TYR A 171 -5.38 4.42 6.98
CA TYR A 171 -4.35 4.12 6.00
C TYR A 171 -4.93 4.02 4.59
N GLU A 172 -4.16 4.48 3.63
CA GLU A 172 -4.45 4.34 2.21
C GLU A 172 -3.40 3.47 1.52
N LEU A 173 -3.83 2.81 0.45
CA LEU A 173 -2.97 1.99 -0.38
C LEU A 173 -2.32 2.85 -1.45
N ARG A 174 -1.02 2.71 -1.67
CA ARG A 174 -0.27 3.43 -2.70
C ARG A 174 0.69 2.52 -3.48
N PRO A 175 1.08 2.89 -4.71
CA PRO A 175 2.18 2.23 -5.42
C PRO A 175 3.44 2.22 -4.55
N ILE A 176 4.20 1.12 -4.57
CA ILE A 176 5.38 0.98 -3.71
C ILE A 176 6.46 2.02 -4.06
N GLU A 177 6.57 2.38 -5.33
CA GLU A 177 7.48 3.36 -5.90
C GLU A 177 7.20 4.78 -5.38
N SER A 178 5.97 5.06 -4.91
CA SER A 178 5.64 6.34 -4.29
C SER A 178 6.27 6.53 -2.91
N GLN A 179 6.63 5.43 -2.23
CA GLN A 179 7.17 5.43 -0.87
C GLN A 179 8.65 5.04 -0.82
N VAL A 180 9.09 4.20 -1.74
CA VAL A 180 10.45 3.66 -1.75
C VAL A 180 11.22 4.20 -2.94
N LYS A 181 12.30 4.95 -2.67
CA LYS A 181 13.20 5.48 -3.71
C LYS A 181 14.24 4.46 -4.20
N ASP A 182 14.68 3.57 -3.31
CA ASP A 182 15.70 2.57 -3.64
C ASP A 182 15.10 1.46 -4.51
N LYS A 183 15.54 1.37 -5.77
CA LYS A 183 15.07 0.37 -6.73
C LYS A 183 15.36 -1.07 -6.29
N ALA A 184 16.44 -1.30 -5.53
CA ALA A 184 16.75 -2.62 -5.00
C ALA A 184 15.72 -3.03 -3.94
N LEU A 185 15.28 -2.10 -3.09
CA LEU A 185 14.23 -2.39 -2.11
C LEU A 185 12.88 -2.67 -2.78
N VAL A 186 12.52 -1.88 -3.80
CA VAL A 186 11.31 -2.15 -4.60
C VAL A 186 11.35 -3.57 -5.18
N LEU A 187 12.47 -3.95 -5.79
CA LEU A 187 12.64 -5.29 -6.37
C LEU A 187 12.55 -6.41 -5.33
N VAL A 188 13.16 -6.23 -4.16
CA VAL A 188 13.06 -7.20 -3.04
C VAL A 188 11.60 -7.35 -2.61
N LEU A 189 10.86 -6.24 -2.45
CA LEU A 189 9.46 -6.30 -2.06
C LEU A 189 8.57 -6.90 -3.15
N GLN A 190 8.87 -6.68 -4.43
CA GLN A 190 8.14 -7.33 -5.54
C GLN A 190 8.37 -8.84 -5.58
N LYS A 191 9.56 -9.31 -5.21
CA LYS A 191 9.92 -10.74 -5.18
C LYS A 191 9.61 -11.43 -3.84
N PHE A 192 9.28 -10.65 -2.82
CA PHE A 192 8.99 -11.15 -1.49
C PHE A 192 7.85 -12.16 -1.52
N ASN A 193 8.07 -13.32 -0.90
CA ASN A 193 7.08 -14.35 -0.72
C ASN A 193 6.91 -14.67 0.77
N PRO A 194 5.83 -14.19 1.42
CA PRO A 194 5.63 -14.36 2.86
C PRO A 194 5.46 -15.81 3.32
N LYS A 195 5.32 -16.78 2.40
CA LYS A 195 5.27 -18.22 2.75
C LYS A 195 6.65 -18.87 2.78
N ARG A 196 7.66 -18.26 2.15
CA ARG A 196 9.02 -18.82 2.00
C ARG A 196 10.08 -17.97 2.67
N ASP A 197 9.90 -16.65 2.64
CA ASP A 197 10.88 -15.69 3.13
C ASP A 197 10.62 -15.32 4.59
N ASP A 198 11.72 -15.14 5.33
CA ASP A 198 11.69 -14.69 6.71
C ASP A 198 11.35 -13.18 6.78
N LEU A 199 10.24 -12.85 7.45
CA LEU A 199 9.74 -11.47 7.57
C LEU A 199 10.74 -10.53 8.27
N GLU A 200 11.49 -11.02 9.24
CA GLU A 200 12.45 -10.20 10.00
C GLU A 200 13.71 -9.95 9.17
N MET A 201 14.17 -10.94 8.39
CA MET A 201 15.19 -10.72 7.37
C MET A 201 14.76 -9.64 6.39
N VAL A 202 13.53 -9.69 5.87
CA VAL A 202 13.01 -8.65 4.95
C VAL A 202 12.88 -7.29 5.66
N GLN A 203 12.51 -7.27 6.94
CA GLN A 203 12.47 -6.06 7.76
C GLN A 203 13.86 -5.43 7.91
N ALA A 204 14.91 -6.24 8.09
CA ALA A 204 16.29 -5.77 8.14
C ALA A 204 16.73 -5.17 6.79
N ILE A 205 16.36 -5.80 5.67
CA ILE A 205 16.62 -5.28 4.32
C ILE A 205 15.94 -3.92 4.12
N ALA A 206 14.67 -3.81 4.50
CA ALA A 206 13.91 -2.57 4.38
C ALA A 206 14.57 -1.43 5.17
N TRP A 207 14.93 -1.66 6.43
CA TRP A 207 15.61 -0.65 7.24
C TRP A 207 17.02 -0.31 6.78
N HIS A 208 17.76 -1.28 6.24
CA HIS A 208 19.07 -1.03 5.66
C HIS A 208 18.99 -0.12 4.42
N LEU A 209 18.06 -0.41 3.50
CA LEU A 209 17.96 0.30 2.22
C LEU A 209 17.21 1.63 2.33
N SER A 210 16.13 1.68 3.10
CA SER A 210 15.26 2.85 3.21
C SER A 210 15.72 3.84 4.29
N SER A 211 16.18 3.34 5.43
CA SER A 211 16.60 4.17 6.58
C SER A 211 18.12 4.23 6.77
N HIS A 212 18.89 3.62 5.87
CA HIS A 212 20.35 3.64 5.86
C HIS A 212 21.01 3.09 7.15
N LEU A 213 20.33 2.19 7.87
CA LEU A 213 20.92 1.54 9.04
C LEU A 213 22.09 0.64 8.64
N GLY A 214 23.21 0.76 9.34
CA GLY A 214 24.36 -0.12 9.15
C GLY A 214 24.08 -1.54 9.62
N TRP A 215 24.73 -2.55 9.01
CA TRP A 215 24.54 -3.94 9.41
C TRP A 215 24.97 -4.23 10.85
N GLN A 216 25.99 -3.54 11.35
CA GLN A 216 26.40 -3.63 12.76
C GLN A 216 25.34 -3.02 13.68
N GLU A 217 24.73 -1.90 13.27
CA GLU A 217 23.63 -1.29 14.02
C GLU A 217 22.44 -2.26 14.08
N LEU A 218 22.05 -2.85 12.95
CA LEU A 218 20.99 -3.87 12.89
C LEU A 218 21.30 -5.07 13.79
N ALA A 219 22.54 -5.57 13.78
CA ALA A 219 22.98 -6.68 14.63
C ALA A 219 22.88 -6.36 16.13
N SER A 220 22.99 -5.09 16.50
CA SER A 220 22.90 -4.63 17.90
C SER A 220 21.46 -4.37 18.37
N LYS A 221 20.47 -4.34 17.47
CA LYS A 221 19.05 -4.09 17.83
C LYS A 221 18.48 -5.23 18.67
N LYS A 222 17.55 -4.89 19.58
CA LYS A 222 16.91 -5.83 20.52
C LYS A 222 15.40 -5.57 20.58
N LYS A 223 14.57 -6.63 20.64
CA LYS A 223 13.10 -6.55 20.61
C LYS A 223 12.47 -6.05 21.91
N HIS A 224 13.15 -6.23 23.04
CA HIS A 224 12.74 -5.71 24.35
C HIS A 224 13.98 -5.46 25.20
N GLN A 225 14.13 -4.26 25.76
CA GLN A 225 15.16 -3.98 26.76
C GLN A 225 14.63 -4.39 28.14
N ILE A 226 14.68 -5.69 28.43
CA ILE A 226 14.40 -6.22 29.78
C ILE A 226 15.74 -6.37 30.52
N VAL A 227 15.72 -6.24 31.84
CA VAL A 227 16.87 -6.51 32.73
C VAL A 227 17.47 -7.88 32.34
N GLY A 228 18.74 -7.89 31.92
CA GLY A 228 19.42 -9.10 31.38
C GLY A 228 19.83 -9.01 29.91
N GLY A 229 19.61 -7.88 29.24
CA GLY A 229 20.28 -7.58 27.98
C GLY A 229 19.52 -7.92 26.70
N GLY A 230 18.22 -8.25 26.77
CA GLY A 230 17.27 -8.27 25.64
C GLY A 230 17.52 -9.31 24.53
N VAL A 231 16.44 -9.79 23.91
CA VAL A 231 16.53 -10.71 22.75
C VAL A 231 16.94 -9.91 21.50
N PRO A 232 17.99 -10.33 20.75
CA PRO A 232 18.35 -9.71 19.48
C PRO A 232 17.15 -9.60 18.54
N TYR A 233 17.06 -8.48 17.83
CA TYR A 233 15.99 -8.29 16.88
C TYR A 233 16.18 -9.20 15.67
N PHE A 234 17.42 -9.35 15.21
CA PHE A 234 17.78 -10.20 14.09
C PHE A 234 18.84 -11.23 14.51
N THR A 235 18.72 -12.44 13.98
CA THR A 235 19.74 -13.48 14.13
C THR A 235 20.91 -13.24 13.16
N PRO A 236 22.11 -13.76 13.45
CA PRO A 236 23.24 -13.67 12.52
C PRO A 236 22.93 -14.28 11.14
N ALA A 237 22.20 -15.39 11.10
CA ALA A 237 21.80 -16.05 9.85
C ALA A 237 20.88 -15.16 8.99
N GLN A 238 19.88 -14.52 9.60
CA GLN A 238 19.01 -13.56 8.91
C GLN A 238 19.83 -12.39 8.33
N LEU A 239 20.79 -11.85 9.07
CA LEU A 239 21.62 -10.73 8.59
C LEU A 239 22.57 -11.13 7.46
N ILE A 240 23.14 -12.34 7.50
CA ILE A 240 23.98 -12.87 6.40
C ILE A 240 23.13 -13.05 5.13
N ALA A 241 21.94 -13.63 5.26
CA ALA A 241 21.01 -13.79 4.14
C ALA A 241 20.54 -12.44 3.59
N ALA A 242 20.19 -11.49 4.46
CA ALA A 242 19.79 -10.14 4.09
C ALA A 242 20.89 -9.42 3.28
N LYS A 243 22.14 -9.47 3.72
CA LYS A 243 23.28 -8.91 2.98
C LYS A 243 23.39 -9.48 1.57
N LYS A 244 23.26 -10.80 1.43
CA LYS A 244 23.33 -11.49 0.14
C LYS A 244 22.18 -11.06 -0.79
N ILE A 245 20.96 -10.99 -0.28
CA ILE A 245 19.78 -10.58 -1.04
C ILE A 245 19.92 -9.12 -1.50
N VAL A 246 20.38 -8.22 -0.62
CA VAL A 246 20.63 -6.82 -0.96
C VAL A 246 21.63 -6.69 -2.09
N GLU A 247 22.74 -7.43 -2.05
CA GLU A 247 23.76 -7.37 -3.08
C GLU A 247 23.22 -7.84 -4.44
N VAL A 248 22.50 -8.96 -4.47
CA VAL A 248 21.85 -9.47 -5.68
C VAL A 248 20.83 -8.46 -6.22
N ALA A 249 20.01 -7.88 -5.34
CA ALA A 249 18.99 -6.90 -5.73
C ALA A 249 19.59 -5.61 -6.28
N ARG A 250 20.73 -5.14 -5.75
CA ARG A 250 21.48 -4.00 -6.31
C ARG A 250 21.98 -4.32 -7.71
N ILE A 251 22.65 -5.45 -7.90
CA ILE A 251 23.14 -5.87 -9.22
C ILE A 251 21.99 -5.94 -10.23
N GLU A 252 20.87 -6.56 -9.85
CA GLU A 252 19.72 -6.72 -10.73
C GLU A 252 19.03 -5.39 -11.04
N SER A 253 18.81 -4.54 -10.04
CA SER A 253 18.21 -3.21 -10.25
C SER A 253 19.09 -2.30 -11.13
N HIS A 254 20.43 -2.37 -11.00
CA HIS A 254 21.34 -1.68 -11.91
C HIS A 254 21.26 -2.23 -13.34
N LYS A 255 21.16 -3.55 -13.52
CA LYS A 255 20.97 -4.16 -14.85
C LYS A 255 19.65 -3.74 -15.49
N LEU A 256 18.56 -3.70 -14.73
CA LEU A 256 17.26 -3.24 -15.21
C LEU A 256 17.32 -1.76 -15.60
N ALA A 257 17.92 -0.91 -14.77
CA ALA A 257 18.09 0.51 -15.08
C ALA A 257 18.98 0.75 -16.33
N ALA A 258 19.98 -0.09 -16.56
CA ALA A 258 20.79 -0.04 -17.78
C ALA A 258 19.99 -0.48 -19.03
N ARG A 259 19.15 -1.52 -18.90
CA ARG A 259 18.25 -1.95 -19.99
C ARG A 259 17.24 -0.88 -20.37
N GLU A 260 16.61 -0.25 -19.39
CA GLU A 260 15.66 0.86 -19.60
C GLU A 260 16.32 2.05 -20.34
N LYS A 261 17.55 2.40 -19.98
CA LYS A 261 18.31 3.45 -20.68
C LYS A 261 18.68 3.08 -22.11
N ASN A 262 18.94 1.80 -22.36
CA ASN A 262 19.31 1.30 -23.68
C ASN A 262 18.09 1.06 -24.59
N SER A 263 16.86 1.19 -24.08
CA SER A 263 15.63 0.91 -24.80
C SER A 263 14.82 2.17 -25.13
N PHE A 264 15.34 3.16 -25.89
CA PHE A 264 14.54 4.18 -26.65
C PHE A 264 15.42 5.07 -27.59
N PRO A 265 14.98 5.50 -28.82
CA PRO A 265 13.98 4.92 -29.74
C PRO A 265 14.55 4.60 -31.14
N GLU A 266 14.21 3.44 -31.70
CA GLU A 266 14.30 3.17 -33.14
C GLU A 266 12.99 3.61 -33.81
N SER A 267 12.78 4.94 -33.90
CA SER A 267 11.64 5.52 -34.62
C SER A 267 11.89 6.95 -35.10
N LYS A 268 13.04 7.21 -35.72
CA LYS A 268 13.19 8.23 -36.78
C LYS A 268 14.30 7.80 -37.73
N MET A 269 13.98 7.00 -38.73
CA MET A 269 14.76 6.96 -39.96
C MET A 269 13.84 7.42 -41.07
N ASP A 270 14.23 8.55 -41.65
CA ASP A 270 13.50 9.35 -42.61
C ASP A 270 12.83 8.53 -43.72
N SER A 271 11.53 8.76 -43.84
CA SER A 271 10.93 8.91 -45.16
C SER A 271 11.64 10.06 -45.87
N ASP A 272 12.05 9.80 -47.11
CA ASP A 272 12.54 10.75 -48.12
C ASP A 272 14.07 10.81 -48.33
N LYS A 273 14.54 9.90 -49.19
CA LYS A 273 15.31 10.24 -50.41
C LYS A 273 15.38 9.00 -51.29
N SER A 274 14.58 8.98 -52.34
CA SER A 274 14.73 8.05 -53.46
C SER A 274 16.17 8.13 -54.01
N PRO A 275 16.83 7.01 -54.35
CA PRO A 275 18.04 7.08 -55.15
C PRO A 275 17.61 7.42 -56.58
N VAL A 276 17.74 8.69 -56.96
CA VAL A 276 17.67 9.08 -58.37
C VAL A 276 18.84 8.43 -59.09
N LEU A 277 18.51 7.41 -59.88
CA LEU A 277 19.36 6.75 -60.85
C LEU A 277 19.81 7.77 -61.92
N SER A 278 20.87 8.52 -61.68
CA SER A 278 21.54 9.28 -62.73
C SER A 278 22.52 8.37 -63.46
N ARG A 279 22.00 7.70 -64.51
CA ARG A 279 22.79 7.11 -65.59
C ARG A 279 23.58 8.23 -66.28
N VAL A 280 24.84 8.41 -65.91
CA VAL A 280 25.78 9.16 -66.74
C VAL A 280 26.29 8.20 -67.81
N ARG A 281 25.75 8.36 -69.02
CA ARG A 281 26.39 7.88 -70.25
C ARG A 281 27.75 8.55 -70.34
N GLN A 282 28.82 7.75 -70.34
CA GLN A 282 30.11 8.22 -70.81
C GLN A 282 30.34 7.59 -72.18
N ASP A 283 30.11 8.43 -73.20
CA ASP A 283 30.38 8.12 -74.59
C ASP A 283 31.89 7.97 -74.84
N ARG A 284 32.19 7.13 -75.83
CA ARG A 284 33.51 6.89 -76.42
C ARG A 284 34.20 8.20 -76.82
N ARG A 285 35.52 8.27 -76.61
CA ARG A 285 36.53 8.38 -77.69
C ARG A 285 37.79 7.64 -77.27
#